data_AF-A0A6A4GUT6-F1
#
_entry.id   AF-A0A6A4GUT6-F1
#
_cell.length_a   1.000
_cell.length_b   1.000
_cell.length_c   1.000
_cell.angle_alpha   90.00
_cell.angle_beta   90.00
_cell.angle_gamma   90.00
#
_symmetry.space_group_name_H-M   'P 1'
#
loop_
_entity.id
_entity.type
_entity.pdbx_description
1 polymer ?
#
loop_
_entity_poly.entity_id
_entity_poly.type
_entity_poly.pdbx_seq_one_letter_code
_entity_poly.pdbx_strand_id
1 'polypeptide(L)'
;MGLERDAHQFPDGILTIMLNKPSSTGGISTGAIDMVLLCKGLSTNVMVFPNSDYNSSSLTISGDDYIFTHTAIGADIVRYSWNFGQNWTNWTTWEDTTIVNTTFFADADLFWDGDHIMVQYWSAPALSSAHVVHADYGWSGLTHRVPQFIATGVFNEWGNNQGIANTFLQVRDGL
;
A
#
# COMPACT_ATOMS: atom_id res chain seq x y z
N MET A 1 9.20 34.17 21.12
CA MET A 1 10.52 33.63 20.78
C MET A 1 10.26 32.46 19.83
N GLY A 2 10.67 32.59 18.57
CA GLY A 2 10.11 31.87 17.43
C GLY A 2 10.30 30.36 17.44
N LEU A 3 9.21 29.64 17.16
CA LEU A 3 9.20 28.21 16.85
C LEU A 3 9.11 28.03 15.31
N GLU A 4 9.96 28.74 14.56
CA GLU A 4 10.33 28.29 13.23
C GLU A 4 11.65 27.54 13.38
N ARG A 5 11.57 26.30 13.87
CA ARG A 5 12.66 25.34 13.73
C ARG A 5 12.31 24.46 12.55
N ASP A 6 13.11 24.60 11.51
CA ASP A 6 13.01 23.99 10.21
C ASP A 6 12.53 22.53 10.28
N ALA A 7 11.37 22.25 9.71
CA ALA A 7 10.85 20.89 9.52
C ALA A 7 11.85 19.98 8.76
N HIS A 8 12.88 20.56 8.11
CA HIS A 8 13.97 19.88 7.43
C HIS A 8 14.89 19.05 8.35
N GLN A 9 14.91 19.25 9.67
CA GLN A 9 15.79 18.50 10.58
C GLN A 9 15.22 17.14 11.03
N PHE A 10 13.97 16.81 10.69
CA PHE A 10 13.34 15.56 11.09
C PHE A 10 13.36 14.52 9.97
N PRO A 11 13.59 13.23 10.28
CA PRO A 11 13.50 12.16 9.28
C PRO A 11 12.06 12.03 8.77
N ASP A 12 11.92 11.43 7.58
CA ASP A 12 10.63 11.08 7.01
C ASP A 12 10.01 9.88 7.75
N GLY A 13 8.69 9.75 7.69
CA GLY A 13 7.88 8.68 8.28
C GLY A 13 6.88 9.17 9.32
N ILE A 14 6.56 8.28 10.26
CA ILE A 14 5.64 8.53 11.38
C ILE A 14 6.46 8.77 12.64
N LEU A 15 6.48 10.01 13.09
CA LEU A 15 7.19 10.44 14.28
C LEU A 15 6.23 10.48 15.47
N THR A 16 6.72 10.13 16.65
CA THR A 16 5.92 10.10 17.87
C THR A 16 6.45 11.11 18.89
N ILE A 17 5.56 11.93 19.42
CA ILE A 17 5.84 12.85 20.53
C ILE A 17 5.00 12.41 21.73
N MET A 18 5.66 12.07 22.84
CA MET A 18 5.01 11.67 24.08
C MET A 18 4.92 12.86 25.03
N LEU A 19 3.70 13.26 25.37
CA LEU A 19 3.43 14.33 26.33
C LEU A 19 3.07 13.69 27.68
N ASN A 20 3.98 13.80 28.63
CA ASN A 20 3.77 13.23 29.96
C ASN A 20 2.98 14.21 30.85
N LYS A 21 1.71 13.90 31.10
CA LYS A 21 0.82 14.63 32.01
C LYS A 21 0.82 16.15 31.75
N PRO A 22 0.48 16.59 30.52
CA PRO A 22 0.42 18.01 30.23
C PRO A 22 -0.60 18.68 31.16
N SER A 23 -0.31 19.92 31.53
CA SER A 23 -1.17 20.74 32.38
C SER A 23 -1.62 21.99 31.63
N SER A 24 -2.86 22.38 31.87
CA SER A 24 -3.39 23.67 31.42
C SER A 24 -2.70 24.84 32.13
N THR A 25 -2.92 26.06 31.65
CA THR A 25 -2.40 27.28 32.30
C THR A 25 -2.80 27.41 33.77
N GLY A 26 -3.96 26.85 34.16
CA GLY A 26 -4.44 26.81 35.55
C GLY A 26 -3.89 25.64 36.39
N GLY A 27 -2.95 24.84 35.86
CA GLY A 27 -2.34 23.71 36.57
C GLY A 27 -3.18 22.42 36.59
N ILE A 28 -4.34 22.40 35.93
CA ILE A 28 -5.20 21.21 35.85
C ILE A 28 -4.64 20.25 34.78
N SER A 29 -4.51 18.98 35.13
CA SER A 29 -4.07 17.89 34.23
C SER A 29 -5.00 16.70 34.35
N THR A 30 -5.15 15.93 33.27
CA THR A 30 -5.85 14.63 33.24
C THR A 30 -5.02 13.49 33.82
N GLY A 31 -3.70 13.71 34.01
CA GLY A 31 -2.76 12.66 34.43
C GLY A 31 -2.43 11.62 33.34
N ALA A 32 -2.90 11.84 32.11
CA ALA A 32 -2.63 10.97 30.96
C ALA A 32 -1.23 11.16 30.38
N ILE A 33 -0.75 10.15 29.65
CA ILE A 33 0.38 10.28 28.74
C ILE A 33 -0.22 10.35 27.33
N ASP A 34 -0.17 11.52 26.71
CA ASP A 34 -0.74 11.72 25.39
C ASP A 34 0.33 11.44 24.32
N MET A 35 -0.08 10.77 23.24
CA MET A 35 0.77 10.48 22.09
C MET A 35 0.31 11.31 20.90
N VAL A 36 1.22 12.14 20.37
CA VAL A 36 0.99 12.92 19.14
C VAL A 36 1.80 12.30 18.01
N LEU A 37 1.13 12.01 16.91
CA LEU A 37 1.77 11.53 15.69
C LEU A 37 2.03 12.70 14.74
N LEU A 38 3.25 12.76 14.21
CA LEU A 38 3.63 13.68 13.15
C LEU A 38 4.06 12.86 11.93
N CYS A 39 3.25 12.90 10.88
CA CYS A 39 3.56 12.24 9.61
C CYS A 39 4.22 13.24 8.66
N LYS A 40 5.46 12.97 8.24
CA LYS A 40 6.23 13.81 7.31
C LYS A 40 6.86 12.92 6.24
N GLY A 41 6.79 13.33 4.97
CA GLY A 41 7.55 12.66 3.93
C GLY A 41 7.22 13.16 2.54
N LEU A 42 7.80 12.50 1.54
CA LEU A 42 7.49 12.73 0.13
C LEU A 42 6.04 12.39 -0.18
N SER A 43 5.47 13.03 -1.21
CA SER A 43 4.11 12.78 -1.69
C SER A 43 3.87 11.35 -2.17
N THR A 44 4.92 10.56 -2.40
CA THR A 44 4.85 9.15 -2.79
C THR A 44 4.86 8.18 -1.60
N ASN A 45 4.99 8.68 -0.37
CA ASN A 45 5.02 7.84 0.82
C ASN A 45 3.59 7.56 1.33
N VAL A 46 3.12 6.33 1.16
CA VAL A 46 1.78 5.90 1.61
C VAL A 46 1.57 6.01 3.13
N MET A 47 2.63 5.94 3.93
CA MET A 47 2.56 6.06 5.40
C MET A 47 2.21 7.49 5.84
N VAL A 48 2.36 8.46 4.93
CA VAL A 48 2.07 9.87 5.16
C VAL A 48 0.86 10.32 4.34
N PHE A 49 0.76 9.87 3.09
CA PHE A 49 -0.30 10.21 2.15
C PHE A 49 -1.05 8.93 1.73
N PRO A 50 -2.20 8.62 2.34
CA PRO A 50 -2.93 7.37 2.08
C PRO A 50 -3.36 7.17 0.61
N ASN A 51 -3.47 8.25 -0.17
CA ASN A 51 -3.83 8.19 -1.58
C ASN A 51 -2.64 7.86 -2.50
N SER A 52 -1.44 7.73 -1.96
CA SER A 52 -0.22 7.35 -2.69
C SER A 52 -0.08 5.83 -2.71
N ASP A 53 -1.18 5.18 -3.07
CA ASP A 53 -1.41 3.74 -2.95
C ASP A 53 -1.15 2.97 -4.26
N TYR A 54 -0.59 3.64 -5.28
CA TYR A 54 -0.19 3.03 -6.53
C TYR A 54 1.11 3.66 -7.06
N ASN A 55 2.08 2.84 -7.45
CA ASN A 55 3.35 3.29 -8.01
C ASN A 55 3.86 2.31 -9.08
N SER A 56 3.59 2.61 -10.35
CA SER A 56 4.02 1.81 -11.51
C SER A 56 5.54 1.76 -11.72
N SER A 57 6.31 2.59 -11.01
CA SER A 57 7.78 2.59 -11.10
C SER A 57 8.45 1.81 -9.97
N SER A 58 7.68 1.32 -8.98
CA SER A 58 8.24 0.58 -7.84
C SER A 58 8.61 -0.86 -8.16
N LEU A 59 7.90 -1.54 -9.07
CA LEU A 59 8.19 -2.91 -9.47
C LEU A 59 9.01 -2.93 -10.76
N THR A 60 10.21 -3.47 -10.69
CA THR A 60 11.14 -3.56 -11.84
C THR A 60 11.75 -4.95 -11.94
N ILE A 61 12.34 -5.28 -13.09
CA ILE A 61 13.11 -6.52 -13.29
C ILE A 61 14.60 -6.18 -13.38
N SER A 62 15.43 -6.94 -12.68
CA SER A 62 16.89 -6.91 -12.81
C SER A 62 17.43 -8.32 -12.95
N GLY A 63 17.94 -8.65 -14.15
CA GLY A 63 18.29 -10.03 -14.48
C GLY A 63 17.05 -10.91 -14.47
N ASP A 64 17.05 -11.94 -13.63
CA ASP A 64 15.93 -12.89 -13.46
C ASP A 64 15.04 -12.54 -12.26
N ASP A 65 15.34 -11.47 -11.51
CA ASP A 65 14.64 -11.11 -10.27
C ASP A 65 13.68 -9.93 -10.46
N TYR A 66 12.49 -10.02 -9.86
CA TYR A 66 11.64 -8.85 -9.62
C TYR A 66 12.11 -8.12 -8.36
N ILE A 67 12.22 -6.81 -8.45
CA ILE A 67 12.62 -5.94 -7.34
C ILE A 67 11.52 -4.92 -7.12
N PHE A 68 11.00 -4.88 -5.89
CA PHE A 68 10.10 -3.83 -5.44
C PHE A 68 10.88 -2.77 -4.64
N THR A 69 10.84 -1.52 -5.08
CA THR A 69 11.44 -0.37 -4.37
C THR A 69 10.40 0.32 -3.50
N HIS A 70 10.64 0.36 -2.19
CA HIS A 70 9.68 0.91 -1.23
C HIS A 70 9.78 2.44 -1.12
N THR A 71 8.62 3.10 -1.02
CA THR A 71 8.51 4.53 -0.67
C THR A 71 7.87 4.76 0.70
N ALA A 72 7.43 3.67 1.35
CA ALA A 72 6.66 3.66 2.60
C ALA A 72 7.53 3.88 3.85
N ILE A 73 8.31 4.96 3.88
CA ILE A 73 9.16 5.30 5.02
C ILE A 73 8.29 5.51 6.27
N GLY A 74 8.66 4.88 7.39
CA GLY A 74 7.88 4.88 8.64
C GLY A 74 7.12 3.58 8.92
N ALA A 75 7.19 2.60 8.01
CA ALA A 75 6.79 1.22 8.27
C ALA A 75 7.88 0.47 9.05
N ASP A 76 7.46 -0.42 9.96
CA ASP A 76 8.38 -1.29 10.71
C ASP A 76 8.51 -2.66 10.04
N ILE A 77 7.40 -3.16 9.49
CA ILE A 77 7.32 -4.46 8.82
C ILE A 77 6.48 -4.36 7.56
N VAL A 78 6.76 -5.26 6.62
CA VAL A 78 6.15 -5.33 5.30
C VAL A 78 5.79 -6.77 4.95
N ARG A 79 4.79 -6.93 4.09
CA ARG A 79 4.51 -8.17 3.36
C ARG A 79 3.91 -7.84 2.01
N TYR A 80 3.80 -8.81 1.12
CA TYR A 80 3.22 -8.56 -0.19
C TYR A 80 2.34 -9.71 -0.68
N SER A 81 1.51 -9.39 -1.67
CA SER A 81 0.65 -10.29 -2.42
C SER A 81 0.91 -10.09 -3.91
N TRP A 82 0.94 -11.18 -4.67
CA TRP A 82 1.13 -11.18 -6.13
C TRP A 82 -0.16 -11.45 -6.91
N ASN A 83 -1.29 -11.56 -6.20
CA ASN A 83 -2.55 -12.03 -6.77
C ASN A 83 -3.76 -11.32 -6.16
N PHE A 84 -3.65 -10.00 -6.07
CA PHE A 84 -4.70 -9.09 -5.57
C PHE A 84 -5.21 -9.45 -4.16
N GLY A 85 -4.29 -9.84 -3.28
CA GLY A 85 -4.57 -10.08 -1.86
C GLY A 85 -5.14 -11.45 -1.53
N GLN A 86 -5.18 -12.39 -2.48
CA GLN A 86 -5.62 -13.77 -2.21
C GLN A 86 -4.59 -14.52 -1.34
N ASN A 87 -3.32 -14.42 -1.70
CA ASN A 87 -2.20 -14.97 -0.95
C ASN A 87 -1.29 -13.84 -0.48
N TRP A 88 -0.69 -14.02 0.71
CA TRP A 88 0.25 -13.07 1.30
C TRP A 88 1.50 -13.78 1.78
N THR A 89 2.65 -13.14 1.63
CA THR A 89 3.86 -13.58 2.32
C THR A 89 3.74 -13.37 3.83
N ASN A 90 4.64 -14.01 4.58
CA ASN A 90 4.84 -13.68 5.99
C ASN A 90 5.34 -12.23 6.11
N TRP A 91 5.00 -11.59 7.23
CA TRP A 91 5.57 -10.29 7.58
C TRP A 91 7.08 -10.40 7.78
N THR A 92 7.82 -9.46 7.21
CA THR A 92 9.27 -9.30 7.35
C THR A 92 9.59 -7.88 7.81
N THR A 93 10.76 -7.67 8.39
CA THR A 93 11.24 -6.32 8.71
C THR A 93 11.30 -5.47 7.44
N TRP A 94 10.92 -4.20 7.56
CA TRP A 94 10.99 -3.26 6.45
C TRP A 94 12.43 -3.08 5.96
N GLU A 95 12.59 -2.95 4.65
CA GLU A 95 13.84 -2.72 3.92
C GLU A 95 13.60 -1.77 2.74
N ASP A 96 14.67 -1.18 2.18
CA ASP A 96 14.54 -0.22 1.07
C ASP A 96 14.03 -0.89 -0.22
N THR A 97 14.41 -2.15 -0.45
CA THR A 97 14.02 -2.95 -1.61
C THR A 97 13.77 -4.40 -1.23
N THR A 98 12.67 -4.98 -1.70
CA THR A 98 12.39 -6.41 -1.55
C THR A 98 12.57 -7.13 -2.89
N ILE A 99 13.33 -8.23 -2.88
CA ILE A 99 13.36 -9.19 -3.99
C ILE A 99 12.09 -10.02 -3.93
N VAL A 100 11.32 -9.98 -5.01
CA VAL A 100 10.04 -10.68 -5.14
C VAL A 100 10.29 -12.01 -5.83
N ASN A 101 9.72 -13.08 -5.27
CA ASN A 101 9.86 -14.40 -5.86
C ASN A 101 9.12 -14.48 -7.20
N THR A 102 9.90 -14.59 -8.28
CA THR A 102 9.42 -14.55 -9.66
C THR A 102 8.51 -15.73 -10.01
N THR A 103 8.67 -16.86 -9.34
CA THR A 103 7.82 -18.05 -9.53
C THR A 103 6.36 -17.81 -9.17
N PHE A 104 6.07 -16.78 -8.37
CA PHE A 104 4.71 -16.42 -8.02
C PHE A 104 3.90 -15.84 -9.19
N PHE A 105 4.58 -15.20 -10.15
CA PHE A 105 3.95 -14.64 -11.35
C PHE A 105 3.86 -15.64 -12.50
N ALA A 106 4.56 -16.78 -12.41
CA ALA A 106 4.55 -17.83 -13.42
C ALA A 106 3.30 -18.72 -13.39
N ASP A 107 2.33 -18.42 -12.52
CA ASP A 107 1.10 -19.19 -12.39
C ASP A 107 0.19 -18.97 -13.62
N ALA A 108 -0.23 -20.07 -14.26
CA ALA A 108 -1.06 -20.04 -15.45
C ALA A 108 -2.49 -19.55 -15.17
N ASP A 109 -2.89 -19.48 -13.89
CA ASP A 109 -4.22 -19.03 -13.47
C ASP A 109 -4.34 -17.49 -13.34
N LEU A 110 -3.24 -16.73 -13.51
CA LEU A 110 -3.30 -15.27 -13.59
C LEU A 110 -3.86 -14.87 -14.96
N PHE A 111 -5.13 -14.46 -14.98
CA PHE A 111 -5.87 -14.14 -16.21
C PHE A 111 -5.80 -12.66 -16.62
N TRP A 112 -5.01 -11.84 -15.91
CA TRP A 112 -4.80 -10.42 -16.20
C TRP A 112 -3.46 -10.20 -16.91
N ASP A 113 -3.34 -9.07 -17.60
CA ASP A 113 -2.10 -8.70 -18.29
C ASP A 113 -1.08 -8.09 -17.32
N GLY A 114 0.18 -8.47 -17.50
CA GLY A 114 1.29 -7.98 -16.68
C GLY A 114 1.33 -8.58 -15.27
N ASP A 115 2.33 -8.17 -14.50
CA ASP A 115 2.58 -8.66 -13.15
C ASP A 115 2.14 -7.63 -12.14
N HIS A 116 1.23 -8.01 -11.23
CA HIS A 116 0.67 -7.11 -10.23
C HIS A 116 1.13 -7.48 -8.83
N ILE A 117 1.56 -6.49 -8.04
CA ILE A 117 1.92 -6.69 -6.65
C ILE A 117 1.21 -5.68 -5.74
N MET A 118 0.71 -6.16 -4.62
CA MET A 118 0.25 -5.36 -3.49
C MET A 118 1.23 -5.50 -2.36
N VAL A 119 1.77 -4.38 -1.88
CA VAL A 119 2.69 -4.36 -0.73
C VAL A 119 1.98 -3.69 0.44
N GLN A 120 1.85 -4.41 1.55
CA GLN A 120 1.18 -3.94 2.76
C GLN A 120 2.20 -3.64 3.85
N TYR A 121 2.00 -2.53 4.55
CA TYR A 121 2.91 -2.00 5.55
C TYR A 121 2.22 -1.88 6.90
N TRP A 122 2.96 -2.20 7.97
CA TRP A 122 2.51 -1.95 9.34
C TRP A 122 3.51 -1.07 10.09
N SER A 123 3.00 -0.23 10.98
CA SER A 123 3.77 0.67 11.83
C SER A 123 3.24 0.63 13.26
N ALA A 124 4.11 0.43 14.24
CA ALA A 124 3.80 0.43 15.65
C ALA A 124 3.26 1.79 16.14
N PRO A 125 3.86 2.94 15.79
CA PRO A 125 3.28 4.25 16.07
C PRO A 125 1.83 4.42 15.61
N ALA A 126 1.49 3.89 14.43
CA ALA A 126 0.14 3.99 13.87
C ALA A 126 -0.82 2.89 14.35
N LEU A 127 -0.29 1.81 14.95
CA LEU A 127 -1.01 0.59 15.31
C LEU A 127 -1.89 0.05 14.16
N SER A 128 -1.40 0.18 12.92
CA SER A 128 -2.23 -0.04 11.73
C SER A 128 -1.44 -0.67 10.59
N SER A 129 -2.10 -1.56 9.85
CA SER A 129 -1.65 -2.16 8.59
C SER A 129 -2.48 -1.70 7.38
N ALA A 130 -3.20 -0.59 7.50
CA ALA A 130 -4.10 -0.11 6.45
C ALA A 130 -3.38 0.44 5.21
N HIS A 131 -2.06 0.66 5.29
CA HIS A 131 -1.27 1.25 4.20
C HIS A 131 -0.88 0.16 3.21
N VAL A 132 -1.32 0.29 1.96
CA VAL A 132 -1.05 -0.64 0.86
C VAL A 132 -0.60 0.16 -0.36
N VAL A 133 0.42 -0.33 -1.07
CA VAL A 133 0.84 0.19 -2.36
C VAL A 133 0.72 -0.90 -3.40
N HIS A 134 0.06 -0.59 -4.50
CA HIS A 134 -0.01 -1.40 -5.69
C HIS A 134 1.10 -1.01 -6.67
N ALA A 135 1.63 -1.95 -7.42
CA ALA A 135 2.49 -1.69 -8.56
C ALA A 135 2.32 -2.78 -9.60
N ASP A 136 2.59 -2.42 -10.85
CA ASP A 136 2.50 -3.33 -11.97
C ASP A 136 3.78 -3.26 -12.80
N TYR A 137 4.16 -4.40 -13.37
CA TYR A 137 5.21 -4.52 -14.38
C TYR A 137 4.62 -5.12 -15.67
N GLY A 138 5.02 -4.60 -16.84
CA GLY A 138 4.50 -5.06 -18.13
C GLY A 138 3.04 -4.65 -18.43
N TRP A 139 2.37 -3.95 -17.51
CA TRP A 139 1.05 -3.35 -17.72
C TRP A 139 1.17 -1.90 -18.21
N SER A 140 0.41 -1.54 -19.25
CA SER A 140 0.43 -0.19 -19.85
C SER A 140 -0.91 0.54 -19.80
N GLY A 141 -1.93 -0.06 -19.19
CA GLY A 141 -3.22 0.57 -19.02
C GLY A 141 -3.33 1.43 -17.76
N LEU A 142 -4.57 1.61 -17.31
CA LEU A 142 -4.91 2.46 -16.17
C LEU A 142 -4.55 1.80 -14.84
N THR A 143 -4.64 2.55 -13.74
CA THR A 143 -4.30 2.00 -12.42
C THR A 143 -5.16 0.78 -12.07
N HIS A 144 -4.52 -0.38 -11.90
CA HIS A 144 -5.17 -1.65 -11.61
C HIS A 144 -5.32 -1.87 -10.10
N ARG A 145 -6.57 -1.83 -9.62
CA ARG A 145 -6.91 -2.05 -8.19
C ARG A 145 -7.57 -3.40 -7.93
N VAL A 146 -8.13 -3.99 -8.96
CA VAL A 146 -8.79 -5.29 -8.95
C VAL A 146 -8.36 -6.09 -10.18
N PRO A 147 -8.33 -7.43 -10.12
CA PRO A 147 -7.91 -8.24 -11.26
C PRO A 147 -8.91 -8.17 -12.42
N GLN A 148 -10.21 -8.19 -12.09
CA GLN A 148 -11.32 -8.09 -13.05
C GLN A 148 -12.64 -7.90 -12.30
N PHE A 149 -13.60 -7.24 -12.95
CA PHE A 149 -15.00 -7.31 -12.56
C PHE A 149 -15.77 -8.26 -13.48
N ILE A 150 -16.63 -9.08 -12.88
CA ILE A 150 -17.48 -10.04 -13.58
C ILE A 150 -18.93 -9.81 -13.16
N ALA A 151 -19.81 -9.57 -14.13
CA ALA A 151 -21.25 -9.54 -13.90
C ALA A 151 -21.76 -10.97 -13.71
N THR A 152 -22.50 -11.21 -12.63
CA THR A 152 -23.16 -12.50 -12.37
C THR A 152 -24.67 -12.32 -12.37
N GLY A 153 -25.39 -13.26 -12.95
CA GLY A 153 -26.85 -13.24 -13.00
C GLY A 153 -27.45 -14.37 -13.81
N VAL A 154 -28.77 -14.36 -13.97
CA VAL A 154 -29.52 -15.45 -14.64
C VAL A 154 -29.06 -15.78 -16.06
N PHE A 155 -28.31 -14.90 -16.71
CA PHE A 155 -27.79 -15.06 -18.08
C PHE A 155 -26.46 -15.84 -18.16
N ASN A 156 -25.80 -16.10 -17.03
CA ASN A 156 -24.58 -16.91 -16.95
C ASN A 156 -24.65 -18.03 -15.91
N GLU A 157 -25.86 -18.39 -15.48
CA GLU A 157 -26.13 -19.56 -14.66
C GLU A 157 -26.11 -20.84 -15.49
N TRP A 158 -25.77 -21.96 -14.83
CA TRP A 158 -25.78 -23.27 -15.45
C TRP A 158 -27.16 -23.61 -16.02
N GLY A 159 -27.21 -23.95 -17.31
CA GLY A 159 -28.47 -24.22 -18.03
C GLY A 159 -29.16 -23.00 -18.62
N ASN A 160 -28.62 -21.79 -18.43
CA ASN A 160 -29.17 -20.55 -18.98
C ASN A 160 -28.06 -19.59 -19.46
N ASN A 161 -27.03 -20.12 -20.12
CA ASN A 161 -25.93 -19.32 -20.66
C ASN A 161 -26.35 -18.67 -21.99
N GLN A 162 -26.65 -17.37 -21.96
CA GLN A 162 -27.07 -16.61 -23.14
C GLN A 162 -25.88 -16.15 -24.02
N GLY A 163 -24.64 -16.48 -23.64
CA GLY A 163 -23.44 -16.07 -24.39
C GLY A 163 -23.15 -14.56 -24.35
N ILE A 164 -23.73 -13.86 -23.38
CA ILE A 164 -23.55 -12.42 -23.19
C ILE A 164 -22.20 -12.19 -22.51
N ALA A 165 -21.42 -11.22 -23.04
CA ALA A 165 -20.17 -10.80 -22.41
C ALA A 165 -20.45 -10.28 -20.99
N ASN A 166 -19.74 -10.84 -20.01
CA ASN A 166 -19.95 -10.56 -18.60
C ASN A 166 -18.74 -9.91 -17.92
N THR A 167 -17.69 -9.58 -18.69
CA THR A 167 -16.49 -8.91 -18.19
C THR A 167 -16.58 -7.40 -18.43
N PHE A 168 -15.98 -6.62 -17.54
CA PHE A 168 -15.91 -5.16 -17.66
C PHE A 168 -14.52 -4.72 -18.14
N LEU A 169 -14.48 -3.63 -18.91
CA LEU A 169 -13.26 -2.93 -19.30
C LEU A 169 -13.14 -1.64 -18.51
N GLN A 170 -11.97 -1.39 -17.90
CA GLN A 170 -11.67 -0.12 -17.27
C GLN A 170 -11.44 0.95 -18.36
N VAL A 171 -12.21 2.03 -18.33
CA VAL A 171 -12.16 3.10 -19.34
C VAL A 171 -11.50 4.39 -18.84
N ARG A 172 -11.39 4.58 -17.53
CA ARG A 172 -10.76 5.74 -16.85
C ARG A 172 -10.23 5.33 -15.47
N ASP A 173 -9.41 6.20 -14.86
CA ASP A 173 -9.03 6.06 -13.46
C ASP A 173 -10.23 6.37 -12.56
N GLY A 174 -10.81 5.33 -11.98
CA GLY A 174 -11.99 5.37 -11.12
C GLY A 174 -12.79 4.08 -11.25
N LEU A 175 -13.52 3.70 -10.19
CA LEU A 175 -14.41 2.53 -10.19
C LEU A 175 -15.29 2.48 -11.45
#